data_AF-A0AA96Q6L4-F1
#
_entry.id   AF-A0AA96Q6L4-F1
#
_cell.length_a   1.000
_cell.length_b   1.000
_cell.length_c   1.000
_cell.angle_alpha   90.00
_cell.angle_beta   90.00
_cell.angle_gamma   90.00
#
_symmetry.space_group_name_H-M   'P 1'
#
loop_
_entity.id
_entity.type
_entity.pdbx_description
1 polymer ?
#
loop_
_entity_poly.entity_id
_entity_poly.type
_entity_poly.pdbx_seq_one_letter_code
_entity_poly.pdbx_strand_id
1 'polypeptide(L)'
;MLPITGIVLLLSSVLIPLEIGVMAMFFAGAFMLIIGMGMFQLGVEMSMSPLGEGMGASLAKSCKLGLATVVSLAMGVLVTIAEPDLQILSRQVPAIPNMVLILTVAAGVGICLCIAVLRIVLHINLSLMLIFFYTILILFSFFLCPEIFWR
;
A
#
# COMPACT_ATOMS: atom_id res chain seq x y z
N MET A 1 11.49 -9.60 7.46
CA MET A 1 11.22 -11.05 7.60
C MET A 1 11.69 -11.61 8.94
N LEU A 2 12.89 -11.26 9.41
CA LEU A 2 13.40 -11.57 10.77
C LEU A 2 12.39 -11.33 11.92
N PRO A 3 11.62 -10.22 11.96
CA PRO A 3 10.64 -10.01 13.03
C PRO A 3 9.51 -11.05 13.04
N ILE A 4 9.05 -11.46 11.85
CA ILE A 4 7.94 -12.41 11.68
C ILE A 4 8.39 -13.81 12.11
N THR A 5 9.58 -14.24 11.70
CA THR A 5 10.17 -15.51 12.14
C THR A 5 10.38 -15.54 13.65
N GLY A 6 10.81 -14.41 14.24
CA GLY A 6 10.97 -14.25 15.68
C GLY A 6 9.64 -14.39 16.44
N ILE A 7 8.58 -13.74 15.97
CA ILE A 7 7.24 -13.83 16.57
C ILE A 7 6.72 -15.27 16.53
N VAL A 8 6.85 -15.96 15.40
CA VAL A 8 6.39 -17.36 15.26
C VAL A 8 7.17 -18.32 16.18
N LEU A 9 8.48 -18.13 16.33
CA LEU A 9 9.29 -18.93 17.27
C LEU A 9 8.90 -18.69 18.73
N LEU A 10 8.62 -17.43 19.09
CA LEU A 10 8.17 -17.06 20.45
C LEU A 10 6.79 -17.66 20.76
N LEU A 11 5.87 -17.65 19.79
CA LEU A 11 4.54 -18.25 19.93
C LEU A 11 4.61 -19.79 20.02
N SER A 12 5.47 -20.41 19.21
CA SER A 12 5.73 -21.85 19.20
C SER A 12 6.33 -22.36 20.51
N SER A 13 7.23 -21.58 21.14
CA SER A 13 7.87 -22.01 22.39
C SER A 13 7.00 -21.81 23.65
N VAL A 14 6.04 -20.87 23.62
CA VAL A 14 5.25 -20.50 24.81
C VAL A 14 3.81 -21.02 24.77
N LEU A 15 3.11 -20.99 23.63
CA LEU A 15 1.67 -21.32 23.56
C LEU A 15 1.37 -22.66 22.89
N ILE A 16 2.08 -23.04 21.82
CA ILE A 16 1.76 -24.20 20.99
C ILE A 16 3.03 -25.01 20.71
N PRO A 17 3.37 -26.02 21.54
CA PRO A 17 4.56 -26.83 21.32
C PRO A 17 4.40 -27.62 20.00
N LEU A 18 5.17 -27.22 18.99
CA LEU A 18 5.17 -27.86 17.68
C LEU A 18 6.00 -29.13 17.69
N GLU A 19 5.54 -30.14 16.94
CA GLU A 19 6.32 -31.34 16.68
C GLU A 19 7.62 -30.99 15.95
N ILE A 20 8.73 -31.66 16.30
CA ILE A 20 10.07 -31.40 15.77
C ILE A 20 10.12 -31.42 14.23
N GLY A 21 9.29 -32.26 13.58
CA GLY A 21 9.16 -32.28 12.13
C GLY A 21 8.63 -30.97 11.53
N VAL A 22 7.61 -30.36 12.15
CA VAL A 22 7.01 -29.10 11.70
C VAL A 22 7.97 -27.92 11.94
N MET A 23 8.69 -27.95 13.05
CA MET A 23 9.70 -26.94 13.37
C MET A 23 10.86 -26.94 12.36
N ALA A 24 11.35 -28.12 11.96
CA ALA A 24 12.39 -28.24 10.94
C ALA A 24 11.92 -27.72 9.56
N MET A 25 10.69 -28.06 9.15
CA MET A 25 10.10 -27.54 7.91
C MET A 25 9.94 -26.01 7.94
N PHE A 26 9.56 -25.44 9.08
CA PHE A 26 9.47 -23.99 9.26
C PHE A 26 10.83 -23.31 9.11
N PHE A 27 11.90 -23.83 9.73
CA PHE A 27 13.24 -23.27 9.59
C PHE A 27 13.76 -23.33 8.15
N ALA A 28 13.58 -24.47 7.48
CA ALA A 28 13.96 -24.62 6.08
C ALA A 28 13.20 -23.64 5.17
N GLY A 29 11.88 -23.52 5.37
CA GLY A 29 11.04 -22.57 4.64
C GLY A 29 11.42 -21.12 4.91
N ALA A 30 11.64 -20.75 6.18
CA ALA A 30 12.07 -19.41 6.57
C ALA A 30 13.41 -19.02 5.93
N PHE A 31 14.38 -19.94 5.91
CA PHE A 31 15.68 -19.71 5.26
C PHE A 31 15.53 -19.48 3.76
N MET A 32 14.78 -20.34 3.07
CA MET A 32 14.54 -20.21 1.63
C MET A 32 13.78 -18.91 1.29
N LEU A 33 12.83 -18.50 2.14
CA LEU A 33 12.05 -17.28 1.98
C LEU A 33 12.92 -16.03 2.21
N ILE A 34 13.83 -16.04 3.19
CA ILE A 34 14.78 -14.93 3.41
C ILE A 34 15.67 -14.73 2.18
N ILE A 35 16.21 -15.81 1.62
CA ILE A 35 17.04 -15.74 0.41
C ILE A 35 16.21 -15.28 -0.79
N GLY A 36 15.05 -15.89 -1.01
CA GLY A 36 14.16 -15.57 -2.13
C GLY A 36 13.68 -14.12 -2.11
N MET A 37 13.23 -13.64 -0.94
CA MET A 37 12.82 -12.24 -0.76
C MET A 37 13.99 -11.28 -0.91
N GLY A 38 15.19 -11.63 -0.43
CA GLY A 38 16.39 -10.81 -0.60
C GLY A 38 16.76 -10.64 -2.07
N MET A 39 16.81 -11.74 -2.83
CA MET A 39 17.07 -11.68 -4.28
C MET A 39 15.98 -10.94 -5.03
N PHE A 40 14.70 -11.15 -4.68
CA PHE A 40 13.58 -10.45 -5.29
C PHE A 40 13.64 -8.94 -5.02
N GLN A 41 13.90 -8.52 -3.77
CA GLN A 41 14.01 -7.11 -3.42
C GLN A 41 15.17 -6.43 -4.14
N LEU A 42 16.34 -7.07 -4.21
CA LEU A 42 17.48 -6.55 -4.99
C LEU A 42 17.14 -6.42 -6.48
N GLY A 43 16.43 -7.40 -7.04
CA GLY A 43 15.95 -7.34 -8.42
C GLY A 43 14.95 -6.21 -8.67
N VAL A 44 14.03 -5.99 -7.73
CA VAL A 44 13.06 -4.90 -7.76
C VAL A 44 13.76 -3.55 -7.63
N GLU A 45 14.72 -3.39 -6.73
CA GLU A 45 15.44 -2.13 -6.53
C GLU A 45 16.26 -1.73 -7.76
N MET A 46 16.95 -2.70 -8.36
CA MET A 46 17.74 -2.49 -9.59
C MET A 46 16.88 -2.22 -10.83
N SER A 47 15.61 -2.63 -10.84
CA SER A 47 14.74 -2.51 -12.01
C SER A 47 13.69 -1.40 -11.88
N MET A 48 12.96 -1.36 -10.77
CA MET A 48 11.83 -0.44 -10.57
C MET A 48 12.27 1.00 -10.30
N SER A 49 13.41 1.22 -9.63
CA SER A 49 13.94 2.57 -9.39
C SER A 49 14.33 3.30 -10.69
N PRO A 50 15.19 2.74 -11.57
CA PRO A 50 15.53 3.41 -12.82
C PRO A 50 14.34 3.50 -13.79
N LEU A 51 13.41 2.54 -13.73
CA LEU A 51 12.19 2.55 -14.53
C LEU A 51 11.25 3.69 -14.08
N GLY A 52 11.11 3.90 -12.76
CA GLY A 52 10.37 5.02 -12.19
C GLY A 52 10.99 6.38 -12.49
N GLU A 53 12.30 6.53 -12.33
CA GLU A 53 13.02 7.78 -12.62
C GLU A 53 13.03 8.10 -14.12
N GLY A 54 13.28 7.12 -14.97
CA GLY A 54 13.27 7.29 -16.43
C GLY A 54 11.90 7.64 -16.98
N MET A 55 10.85 6.94 -16.51
CA MET A 55 9.46 7.26 -16.87
C MET A 55 9.06 8.63 -16.31
N GLY A 56 9.40 8.94 -15.06
CA GLY A 56 9.11 10.22 -14.41
C GLY A 56 9.79 11.40 -15.10
N ALA A 57 11.07 11.28 -15.45
CA ALA A 57 11.83 12.32 -16.16
C ALA A 57 11.30 12.55 -17.58
N SER A 58 10.88 11.49 -18.27
CA SER A 58 10.25 11.58 -19.60
C SER A 58 8.87 12.23 -19.53
N LEU A 59 8.12 11.95 -18.46
CA LEU A 59 6.80 12.54 -18.19
C LEU A 59 6.92 14.03 -17.82
N ALA A 60 7.94 14.40 -17.05
CA ALA A 60 8.27 15.78 -16.70
C ALA A 60 8.75 16.59 -17.91
N LYS A 61 9.60 16.02 -18.78
CA LYS A 61 10.07 16.67 -20.02
C LYS A 61 8.97 16.88 -21.05
N SER A 62 7.94 16.02 -21.07
CA SER A 62 6.93 16.03 -22.13
C SER A 62 5.85 17.11 -21.98
N CYS A 63 5.92 17.99 -20.96
CA CYS A 63 5.08 19.20 -20.74
C CYS A 63 3.55 19.03 -20.89
N LYS A 64 3.03 17.81 -21.00
CA LYS A 64 1.59 17.54 -21.08
C LYS A 64 1.11 17.16 -19.69
N LEU A 65 0.84 18.18 -18.87
CA LEU A 65 0.27 18.05 -17.53
C LEU A 65 -0.90 17.05 -17.50
N GLY A 66 -1.78 17.09 -18.51
CA GLY A 66 -2.91 16.16 -18.64
C GLY A 66 -2.51 14.68 -18.81
N LEU A 67 -1.43 14.38 -19.54
CA LEU A 67 -0.94 13.00 -19.66
C LEU A 67 -0.39 12.49 -18.33
N ALA A 68 0.34 13.33 -17.60
CA ALA A 68 0.86 12.96 -16.28
C ALA A 68 -0.27 12.66 -15.28
N THR A 69 -1.34 13.45 -15.31
CA THR A 69 -2.53 13.22 -14.48
C THR A 69 -3.25 11.92 -14.84
N VAL A 70 -3.48 11.65 -16.13
CA VAL A 70 -4.18 10.42 -16.56
C VAL A 70 -3.36 9.17 -16.24
N VAL A 71 -2.05 9.20 -16.48
CA VAL A 71 -1.16 8.06 -16.18
C VAL A 71 -1.07 7.81 -14.68
N SER A 72 -0.96 8.86 -13.85
CA SER A 72 -0.95 8.71 -12.40
C SER A 72 -2.29 8.19 -11.86
N LEU A 73 -3.42 8.61 -12.44
CA LEU A 73 -4.74 8.07 -12.07
C LEU A 73 -4.81 6.57 -12.36
N ALA A 74 -4.44 6.18 -13.58
CA ALA A 74 -4.46 4.80 -14.02
C ALA A 74 -3.53 3.93 -13.16
N MET A 75 -2.29 4.39 -12.92
CA MET A 75 -1.34 3.67 -12.06
C MET A 75 -1.85 3.54 -10.62
N GLY A 76 -2.41 4.59 -10.03
CA GLY A 76 -2.95 4.53 -8.66
C GLY A 76 -4.08 3.50 -8.53
N VAL A 77 -5.02 3.51 -9.48
CA VAL A 77 -6.12 2.52 -9.50
C VAL A 77 -5.59 1.10 -9.72
N LEU A 78 -4.67 0.93 -10.68
CA LEU A 78 -4.11 -0.38 -11.02
C LEU A 78 -3.32 -0.99 -9.86
N VAL A 79 -2.48 -0.19 -9.18
CA VAL A 79 -1.69 -0.65 -8.03
C VAL A 79 -2.61 -1.06 -6.89
N THR A 80 -3.67 -0.30 -6.59
CA THR A 80 -4.62 -0.66 -5.51
C THR A 80 -5.42 -1.93 -5.82
N ILE A 81 -5.77 -2.18 -7.09
CA ILE A 81 -6.43 -3.44 -7.47
C ILE A 81 -5.45 -4.62 -7.40
N ALA A 82 -4.19 -4.38 -7.77
CA ALA A 82 -3.14 -5.39 -7.72
C ALA A 82 -2.68 -5.73 -6.29
N GLU A 83 -3.00 -4.90 -5.30
CA GLU A 83 -2.64 -5.12 -3.90
C GLU A 83 -3.45 -6.30 -3.33
N PRO A 84 -2.79 -7.46 -3.05
CA PRO A 84 -3.49 -8.66 -2.61
C PRO A 84 -4.09 -8.49 -1.21
N ASP A 85 -3.50 -7.64 -0.37
CA ASP A 85 -3.93 -7.40 1.00
C ASP A 85 -5.34 -6.77 1.04
N LEU A 86 -5.63 -5.86 0.11
CA LEU A 86 -6.96 -5.25 -0.01
C LEU A 86 -8.02 -6.25 -0.49
N GLN A 87 -7.63 -7.20 -1.35
CA GLN A 87 -8.52 -8.29 -1.76
C GLN A 87 -8.84 -9.21 -0.58
N ILE A 88 -7.86 -9.50 0.27
CA ILE A 88 -8.06 -10.30 1.49
C ILE A 88 -8.96 -9.54 2.48
N LEU A 89 -8.72 -8.25 2.69
CA LEU A 89 -9.53 -7.43 3.59
C LEU A 89 -11.00 -7.34 3.15
N SER A 90 -11.26 -7.23 1.83
CA SER A 90 -12.63 -7.21 1.31
C SER A 90 -13.41 -8.46 1.69
N ARG A 91 -12.77 -9.64 1.67
CA ARG A 91 -13.39 -10.89 2.10
C ARG A 91 -13.64 -10.97 3.60
N GLN A 92 -12.93 -10.17 4.41
CA GLN A 92 -13.06 -10.15 5.86
C GLN A 92 -14.14 -9.16 6.35
N VAL A 93 -14.66 -8.29 5.50
CA VAL A 93 -15.71 -7.32 5.85
C VAL A 93 -17.05 -7.73 5.21
N PRO A 94 -17.89 -8.53 5.89
CA PRO A 94 -19.13 -9.08 5.32
C PRO A 94 -20.23 -8.04 5.09
N ALA A 95 -20.02 -6.78 5.49
CA ALA A 95 -21.03 -5.71 5.42
C ALA A 95 -21.11 -4.99 4.06
N ILE A 96 -20.12 -5.17 3.17
CA ILE A 96 -20.01 -4.37 1.93
C ILE A 96 -19.69 -5.30 0.74
N PRO A 97 -20.31 -5.13 -0.44
CA PRO A 97 -19.95 -5.89 -1.64
C PRO A 97 -18.47 -5.69 -2.00
N ASN A 98 -17.72 -6.79 -2.13
CA ASN A 98 -16.26 -6.79 -2.37
C ASN A 98 -15.84 -5.84 -3.51
N MET A 99 -16.56 -5.89 -4.64
CA MET A 99 -16.25 -5.07 -5.82
C MET A 99 -16.41 -3.57 -5.53
N VAL A 100 -17.41 -3.19 -4.74
CA VAL A 100 -17.68 -1.78 -4.41
C VAL A 100 -16.61 -1.26 -3.46
N LEU A 101 -16.20 -2.06 -2.47
CA LEU A 101 -15.12 -1.68 -1.55
C LEU A 101 -13.80 -1.49 -2.31
N ILE A 102 -13.44 -2.42 -3.18
CA ILE A 102 -12.21 -2.35 -3.97
C ILE A 102 -12.22 -1.12 -4.88
N LEU A 103 -13.31 -0.90 -5.63
CA LEU A 103 -13.41 0.22 -6.56
C LEU A 103 -13.43 1.58 -5.86
N THR A 104 -14.09 1.70 -4.71
CA THR A 104 -14.16 2.96 -3.96
C THR A 104 -12.80 3.35 -3.38
N VAL A 105 -12.07 2.37 -2.81
CA VAL A 105 -10.70 2.62 -2.31
C VAL A 105 -9.75 2.89 -3.47
N ALA A 106 -9.81 2.12 -4.56
CA ALA A 106 -8.96 2.34 -5.73
C ALA A 106 -9.18 3.72 -6.37
N ALA A 107 -10.44 4.18 -6.46
CA ALA A 107 -10.75 5.53 -6.92
C ALA A 107 -10.19 6.60 -5.98
N GLY A 108 -10.34 6.44 -4.66
CA GLY A 108 -9.81 7.37 -3.67
C GLY A 108 -8.28 7.48 -3.70
N VAL A 109 -7.58 6.34 -3.75
CA VAL A 109 -6.12 6.27 -3.86
C VAL A 109 -5.66 6.86 -5.19
N GLY A 110 -6.32 6.52 -6.30
CA GLY A 110 -6.02 7.07 -7.63
C GLY A 110 -6.11 8.59 -7.70
N ILE A 111 -7.19 9.18 -7.17
CA ILE A 111 -7.37 10.64 -7.11
C ILE A 111 -6.29 11.28 -6.22
N CYS A 112 -5.99 10.67 -5.06
CA CYS A 112 -4.96 11.17 -4.16
C CYS A 112 -3.57 11.15 -4.84
N LEU A 113 -3.27 10.09 -5.59
CA LEU A 113 -2.04 9.97 -6.37
C LEU A 113 -1.95 11.03 -7.47
N CYS A 114 -3.04 11.31 -8.18
CA CYS A 114 -3.09 12.40 -9.15
C CYS A 114 -2.75 13.75 -8.54
N ILE A 115 -3.35 14.07 -7.40
CA ILE A 115 -3.11 15.33 -6.69
C ILE A 115 -1.65 15.39 -6.22
N ALA A 116 -1.09 14.28 -5.73
CA ALA A 116 0.31 14.20 -5.33
C ALA A 116 1.28 14.43 -6.50
N VAL A 117 1.02 13.84 -7.68
CA VAL A 117 1.84 14.05 -8.88
C VAL A 117 1.71 15.48 -9.40
N LEU A 118 0.49 16.03 -9.43
CA LEU A 118 0.26 17.42 -9.81
C LEU A 118 1.02 18.38 -8.88
N ARG A 119 1.06 18.07 -7.58
CA ARG A 119 1.85 18.80 -6.59
C ARG A 119 3.36 18.75 -6.87
N ILE A 120 3.89 17.61 -7.31
CA ILE A 120 5.33 17.48 -7.64
C ILE A 120 5.68 18.41 -8.80
N VAL A 121 4.83 18.49 -9.82
CA VAL A 121 5.06 19.38 -10.98
C VAL A 121 4.88 20.86 -10.62
N LEU A 122 3.91 21.18 -9.75
CA LEU A 122 3.62 22.56 -9.32
C LEU A 122 4.48 23.05 -8.13
N HIS A 123 5.41 22.24 -7.62
CA HIS A 123 6.28 22.56 -6.48
C HIS A 123 5.55 23.02 -5.20
N ILE A 124 4.35 22.51 -4.92
CA ILE A 124 3.57 22.89 -3.73
C ILE A 124 4.13 22.22 -2.46
N ASN A 125 4.09 22.89 -1.31
CA ASN A 125 4.58 22.34 -0.04
C ASN A 125 3.72 21.15 0.46
N LEU A 126 4.38 20.04 0.81
CA LEU A 126 3.72 18.80 1.27
C LEU A 126 2.91 19.01 2.56
N SER A 127 3.44 19.78 3.51
CA SER A 127 2.73 20.11 4.76
C SER A 127 1.37 20.76 4.52
N LEU A 128 1.27 21.67 3.55
CA LEU A 128 0.03 22.41 3.29
C LEU A 128 -1.07 21.50 2.73
N MET A 129 -0.68 20.56 1.87
CA MET A 129 -1.59 19.55 1.30
C MET A 129 -2.08 18.56 2.36
N LEU A 130 -1.19 18.10 3.25
CA LEU A 130 -1.55 17.23 4.36
C LEU A 130 -2.51 17.94 5.33
N ILE A 131 -2.22 19.18 5.71
CA ILE A 131 -3.09 19.97 6.58
C ILE A 131 -4.49 20.10 5.94
N PHE A 132 -4.57 20.39 4.64
CA PHE A 132 -5.85 20.50 3.94
C PHE A 132 -6.65 19.19 3.96
N PHE A 133 -6.06 18.07 3.58
CA PHE A 133 -6.73 16.76 3.58
C PHE A 133 -7.11 16.30 4.99
N TYR A 134 -6.24 16.48 5.98
CA TYR A 134 -6.55 16.15 7.37
C TYR A 134 -7.69 17.00 7.92
N THR A 135 -7.72 18.30 7.60
CA THR A 135 -8.81 19.19 8.01
C THR A 135 -10.14 18.70 7.44
N ILE A 136 -10.17 18.32 6.15
CA ILE A 136 -11.37 17.75 5.52
C ILE A 136 -11.79 16.44 6.21
N LEU A 137 -10.84 15.54 6.48
CA LEU A 137 -11.13 14.27 7.16
C LEU A 137 -11.71 14.48 8.56
N ILE A 138 -11.16 15.42 9.33
CA ILE A 138 -11.68 15.78 10.65
C ILE A 138 -13.11 16.31 10.53
N LEU A 139 -13.35 17.22 9.58
CA LEU A 139 -14.67 17.81 9.36
C LEU A 139 -15.70 16.77 8.93
N PHE A 140 -15.31 15.84 8.06
CA PHE A 140 -16.13 14.69 7.65
C PHE A 140 -16.40 13.73 8.81
N SER A 141 -15.41 13.46 9.65
CA SER A 141 -15.56 12.61 10.84
C SER A 141 -16.64 13.16 11.79
N PHE A 142 -16.62 14.48 12.04
CA PHE A 142 -17.65 15.15 12.85
C PHE A 142 -19.06 15.06 12.23
N PHE A 143 -19.17 15.08 10.90
CA PHE A 143 -20.47 15.06 10.21
C PHE A 143 -21.07 13.66 10.04
N LEU A 144 -20.24 12.65 9.73
CA LEU A 144 -20.71 11.28 9.43
C LEU A 144 -20.76 10.38 10.66
N CYS A 145 -20.07 10.72 11.75
CA CYS A 145 -20.02 9.89 12.95
C CYS A 145 -20.33 10.65 14.25
N PRO A 146 -21.58 11.12 14.45
CA PRO A 146 -22.01 11.62 15.76
C PRO A 146 -21.94 10.52 16.84
N GLU A 147 -22.14 9.26 16.44
CA GLU A 147 -22.38 8.11 17.32
C GLU A 147 -21.11 7.56 18.03
N ILE A 148 -19.91 7.76 17.46
CA ILE A 148 -18.65 7.23 18.01
C ILE A 148 -17.96 8.25 18.93
N PHE A 149 -18.16 9.55 18.73
CA PHE A 149 -17.50 10.61 19.49
C PHE A 149 -18.23 10.99 20.80
N TRP A 150 -19.54 10.77 20.88
CA TRP A 150 -20.38 11.12 22.04
C TRP A 150 -20.71 9.94 22.97
N ARG A 151 -19.99 8.82 22.87
CA ARG A 151 -20.08 7.67 23.78
C ARG A 151 -18.82 7.50 24.62
#